data_AF-A0A085A2Q0-F1
#
_entry.id   AF-A0A085A2Q0-F1
#
_cell.length_a   1.000
_cell.length_b   1.000
_cell.length_c   1.000
_cell.angle_alpha   90.00
_cell.angle_beta   90.00
_cell.angle_gamma   90.00
#
_symmetry.space_group_name_H-M   'P 1'
#
loop_
_entity.id
_entity.type
_entity.pdbx_description
1 polymer ?
#
loop_
_entity_poly.entity_id
_entity_poly.type
_entity_poly.pdbx_seq_one_letter_code
_entity_poly.pdbx_strand_id
1 'polypeptide(L)'
;MMNVARWMALVLTLLVTVQANAACRWPAWDQFKKDYISDGGRVIDPSDARKITTSEGQSYAMFFALVANDRSAFATLYDWTQDNLAQGDLSANLPAWLWGKNEDKWAVLDSNSASDADLWIAWSLMEAGRLWKEPRYSDAGKGLLSRIAKDEVVTVPGLGSMLLPGKVGFVDDKSWRFNPSYFPPQLTSYFARLGAPWSTLRETNLRLLLETAPKGFSPDWVRYEKDKGWQLKQDKTLVGSYDAIRVYLWAGMLHDSDPQKARLLKRFNPMAVQTTREGLPPEKVDIATGKVTNTGPVGFSASLLPFLQNRDAQAVQRQRVADNFPGADAYFNYVLTLFGQGWDQHRFRFTARGELLPDWGQECASSQ
;
A
#
# COMPACT_ATOMS: atom_id res chain seq x y z
N MET A 1 -43.11 -39.43 9.88
CA MET A 1 -42.57 -38.19 10.49
C MET A 1 -41.05 -38.24 10.78
N MET A 2 -40.42 -39.41 10.93
CA MET A 2 -38.98 -39.55 11.23
C MET A 2 -38.01 -39.19 10.08
N ASN A 3 -38.44 -39.19 8.82
CA ASN A 3 -37.56 -38.84 7.68
C ASN A 3 -37.45 -37.33 7.44
N VAL A 4 -38.44 -36.52 7.81
CA VAL A 4 -38.42 -35.07 7.57
C VAL A 4 -37.46 -34.35 8.53
N ALA A 5 -37.37 -34.81 9.79
CA ALA A 5 -36.47 -34.27 10.79
C ALA A 5 -34.98 -34.53 10.48
N ARG A 6 -34.65 -35.69 9.88
CA ARG A 6 -33.28 -36.01 9.43
C ARG A 6 -32.85 -35.17 8.23
N TRP A 7 -33.77 -34.86 7.32
CA TRP A 7 -33.48 -33.98 6.18
C TRP A 7 -33.34 -32.50 6.59
N MET A 8 -34.14 -32.01 7.55
CA MET A 8 -33.96 -30.66 8.11
C MET A 8 -32.64 -30.51 8.88
N ALA A 9 -32.23 -31.54 9.63
CA ALA A 9 -30.95 -31.52 10.34
C ALA A 9 -29.75 -31.49 9.37
N LEU A 10 -29.80 -32.25 8.27
CA LEU A 10 -28.76 -32.25 7.24
C LEU A 10 -28.64 -30.89 6.52
N VAL A 11 -29.79 -30.28 6.19
CA VAL A 11 -29.86 -28.96 5.54
C VAL A 11 -29.37 -27.84 6.47
N LEU A 12 -29.69 -27.89 7.77
CA LEU A 12 -29.14 -26.94 8.75
C LEU A 12 -27.62 -27.08 8.92
N THR A 13 -27.07 -28.30 8.97
CA THR A 13 -25.61 -28.49 9.04
C THR A 13 -24.89 -28.03 7.77
N LEU A 14 -25.45 -28.25 6.58
CA LEU A 14 -24.89 -27.74 5.32
C LEU A 14 -24.91 -26.21 5.26
N LEU A 15 -25.99 -25.56 5.70
CA LEU A 15 -26.11 -24.10 5.74
C LEU A 15 -25.09 -23.44 6.69
N VAL A 16 -24.81 -24.05 7.85
CA VAL A 16 -23.82 -23.53 8.81
C VAL A 16 -22.38 -23.68 8.27
N THR A 17 -22.05 -24.80 7.62
CA THR A 17 -20.71 -25.01 7.03
C THR A 17 -20.40 -24.12 5.82
N VAL A 18 -21.43 -23.70 5.06
CA VAL A 18 -21.27 -22.80 3.91
C VAL A 18 -21.08 -21.35 4.37
N GLN A 19 -21.72 -20.95 5.48
CA GLN A 19 -21.54 -19.61 6.06
C GLN A 19 -20.16 -19.40 6.70
N ALA A 20 -19.58 -20.42 7.35
CA ALA A 20 -18.23 -20.33 7.91
C ALA A 20 -17.15 -20.19 6.82
N ASN A 21 -17.26 -20.92 5.71
CA ASN A 21 -16.35 -20.81 4.57
C ASN A 21 -16.41 -19.46 3.83
N ALA A 22 -17.55 -18.77 3.88
CA ALA A 22 -17.72 -17.44 3.27
C ALA A 22 -17.07 -16.32 4.12
N ALA A 23 -16.94 -16.51 5.43
CA ALA A 23 -16.29 -15.55 6.33
C ALA A 23 -14.76 -15.59 6.22
N CYS A 24 -14.16 -16.75 5.95
CA CYS A 24 -12.70 -16.90 5.82
C CYS A 24 -12.15 -16.56 4.42
N ARG A 25 -13.00 -16.30 3.43
CA ARG A 25 -12.58 -15.95 2.07
C ARG A 25 -12.62 -14.45 1.84
N TRP A 26 -11.62 -13.95 1.10
CA TRP A 26 -11.61 -12.60 0.56
C TRP A 26 -11.80 -12.68 -0.97
N PRO A 27 -13.04 -12.61 -1.49
CA PRO A 27 -13.31 -12.85 -2.91
C PRO A 27 -12.58 -11.91 -3.85
N ALA A 28 -12.40 -10.65 -3.46
CA ALA A 28 -11.66 -9.68 -4.26
C ALA A 28 -10.18 -10.06 -4.40
N TRP A 29 -9.56 -10.61 -3.35
CA TRP A 29 -8.19 -11.17 -3.41
C TRP A 29 -8.14 -12.43 -4.28
N ASP A 30 -9.10 -13.35 -4.13
CA ASP A 30 -9.16 -14.56 -4.95
C ASP A 30 -9.31 -14.24 -6.45
N GLN A 31 -10.07 -13.21 -6.78
CA GLN A 31 -10.22 -12.73 -8.15
C GLN A 31 -8.95 -12.00 -8.63
N PHE A 32 -8.33 -11.18 -7.78
CA PHE A 32 -7.04 -10.54 -8.10
C PHE A 32 -5.96 -11.56 -8.44
N LYS A 33 -5.84 -12.65 -7.66
CA LYS A 33 -4.90 -13.74 -7.96
C LYS A 33 -5.12 -14.30 -9.36
N LYS A 34 -6.37 -14.59 -9.74
CA LYS A 34 -6.70 -15.17 -11.05
C LYS A 34 -6.36 -14.23 -12.21
N ASP A 35 -6.64 -12.94 -12.04
CA ASP A 35 -6.54 -11.98 -13.13
C ASP A 35 -5.13 -11.41 -13.28
N TYR A 36 -4.40 -11.28 -12.17
CA TYR A 36 -3.15 -10.51 -12.10
C TYR A 36 -1.93 -11.31 -11.63
N ILE A 37 -2.07 -12.52 -11.08
CA ILE A 37 -0.91 -13.29 -10.59
C ILE A 37 -0.71 -14.54 -11.44
N SER A 38 0.49 -14.72 -11.99
CA SER A 38 0.84 -15.94 -12.71
C SER A 38 0.97 -17.14 -11.76
N ASP A 39 0.89 -18.36 -12.32
CA ASP A 39 1.18 -19.59 -11.59
C ASP A 39 2.57 -19.58 -10.92
N GLY A 40 3.52 -18.85 -11.51
CA GLY A 40 4.88 -18.69 -10.98
C GLY A 40 5.03 -17.59 -9.91
N GLY A 41 3.96 -16.89 -9.52
CA GLY A 41 3.99 -15.91 -8.43
C GLY A 41 4.40 -14.49 -8.81
N ARG A 42 4.27 -14.10 -10.08
CA ARG A 42 4.49 -12.70 -10.49
C ARG A 42 3.17 -11.97 -10.70
N VAL A 43 3.09 -10.76 -10.17
CA VAL A 43 1.99 -9.82 -10.37
C VAL A 43 2.21 -9.11 -11.70
N ILE A 44 1.21 -9.13 -12.57
CA ILE A 44 1.29 -8.64 -13.94
C ILE A 44 0.42 -7.40 -14.05
N ASP A 45 0.99 -6.29 -14.51
CA ASP A 45 0.19 -5.20 -15.07
C ASP A 45 -0.04 -5.49 -16.57
N PRO A 46 -1.28 -5.85 -16.97
CA PRO A 46 -1.56 -6.17 -18.36
C PRO A 46 -1.71 -4.92 -19.25
N SER A 47 -1.79 -3.72 -18.67
CA SER A 47 -1.95 -2.47 -19.42
C SER A 47 -0.67 -2.08 -20.17
N ASP A 48 0.50 -2.45 -19.64
CA ASP A 48 1.78 -2.30 -20.33
C ASP A 48 1.99 -3.44 -21.34
N ALA A 49 2.37 -3.08 -22.57
CA ALA A 49 2.64 -4.05 -23.64
C ALA A 49 3.76 -5.07 -23.26
N ARG A 50 4.68 -4.68 -22.38
CA ARG A 50 5.76 -5.52 -21.86
C ARG A 50 5.29 -6.48 -20.76
N LYS A 51 4.02 -6.40 -20.35
CA LYS A 51 3.37 -7.19 -19.29
C LYS A 51 4.20 -7.19 -18.02
N ILE A 52 4.51 -5.99 -17.56
CA ILE A 52 5.49 -5.75 -16.52
C ILE A 52 5.08 -6.35 -15.18
N THR A 53 6.07 -6.63 -14.35
CA THR A 53 5.96 -6.82 -12.91
C THR A 53 6.80 -5.74 -12.25
N THR A 54 6.25 -5.11 -11.22
CA THR A 54 6.99 -4.16 -10.40
C THR A 54 7.22 -4.71 -9.00
N SER A 55 8.28 -4.25 -8.33
CA SER A 55 8.47 -4.54 -6.91
C SER A 55 7.25 -4.06 -6.10
N GLU A 56 6.63 -2.94 -6.48
CA GLU A 56 5.39 -2.42 -5.89
C GLU A 56 4.27 -3.46 -5.94
N GLY A 57 4.02 -4.05 -7.12
CA GLY A 57 2.98 -5.06 -7.26
C GLY A 57 3.24 -6.32 -6.45
N GLN A 58 4.49 -6.80 -6.44
CA GLN A 58 4.89 -7.91 -5.57
C GLN A 58 4.64 -7.57 -4.09
N SER A 59 5.03 -6.37 -3.65
CA SER A 59 4.89 -5.91 -2.26
C SER A 59 3.43 -5.89 -1.80
N TYR A 60 2.54 -5.39 -2.64
CA TYR A 60 1.11 -5.28 -2.34
C TYR A 60 0.44 -6.66 -2.35
N ALA A 61 0.79 -7.51 -3.31
CA ALA A 61 0.27 -8.87 -3.33
C ALA A 61 0.74 -9.69 -2.12
N MET A 62 1.99 -9.52 -1.67
CA MET A 62 2.48 -10.14 -0.42
C MET A 62 1.69 -9.63 0.79
N PHE A 63 1.42 -8.32 0.87
CA PHE A 63 0.55 -7.76 1.90
C PHE A 63 -0.85 -8.36 1.86
N PHE A 64 -1.50 -8.43 0.68
CA PHE A 64 -2.85 -8.97 0.56
C PHE A 64 -2.91 -10.47 0.85
N ALA A 65 -1.92 -11.25 0.43
CA ALA A 65 -1.79 -12.65 0.78
C ALA A 65 -1.70 -12.84 2.29
N LEU A 66 -0.92 -12.02 2.99
CA LEU A 66 -0.84 -12.04 4.45
C LEU A 66 -2.19 -11.68 5.09
N VAL A 67 -2.85 -10.62 4.64
CA VAL A 67 -4.20 -10.24 5.10
C VAL A 67 -5.19 -11.39 4.92
N ALA A 68 -5.14 -12.10 3.79
CA ALA A 68 -6.01 -13.22 3.48
C ALA A 68 -5.65 -14.54 4.19
N ASN A 69 -4.59 -14.57 5.01
CA ASN A 69 -3.99 -15.81 5.55
C ASN A 69 -3.54 -16.80 4.46
N ASP A 70 -3.24 -16.32 3.26
CA ASP A 70 -2.89 -17.13 2.09
C ASP A 70 -1.37 -17.39 2.05
N ARG A 71 -0.93 -18.31 2.92
CA ARG A 71 0.48 -18.68 3.06
C ARG A 71 1.09 -19.21 1.75
N SER A 72 0.31 -19.93 0.95
CA SER A 72 0.77 -20.50 -0.31
C SER A 72 1.05 -19.42 -1.35
N ALA A 73 0.11 -18.47 -1.52
CA ALA A 73 0.33 -17.34 -2.42
C ALA A 73 1.49 -16.47 -1.92
N PHE A 74 1.58 -16.22 -0.61
CA PHE A 74 2.68 -15.44 -0.03
C PHE A 74 4.04 -16.07 -0.31
N ALA A 75 4.19 -17.39 -0.10
CA ALA A 75 5.43 -18.10 -0.39
C ALA A 75 5.81 -18.01 -1.87
N THR A 76 4.86 -18.22 -2.78
CA THR A 76 5.09 -18.16 -4.23
C THR A 76 5.48 -16.75 -4.69
N LEU A 77 4.81 -15.72 -4.16
CA LEU A 77 5.15 -14.32 -4.40
C LEU A 77 6.55 -13.97 -3.89
N TYR A 78 6.87 -14.42 -2.66
CA TYR A 78 8.16 -14.21 -2.04
C TYR A 78 9.28 -14.86 -2.87
N ASP A 79 9.19 -16.15 -3.17
CA ASP A 79 10.21 -16.89 -3.92
C ASP A 79 10.41 -16.25 -5.31
N TRP A 80 9.34 -15.92 -6.05
CA TRP A 80 9.48 -15.23 -7.34
C TRP A 80 10.20 -13.89 -7.22
N THR A 81 9.87 -13.11 -6.18
CA THR A 81 10.48 -11.80 -5.91
C THR A 81 11.96 -11.94 -5.60
N GLN A 82 12.34 -12.92 -4.76
CA GLN A 82 13.74 -13.19 -4.45
C GLN A 82 14.52 -13.52 -5.74
N ASP A 83 14.03 -14.49 -6.51
CA ASP A 83 14.75 -15.04 -7.65
C ASP A 83 14.87 -14.05 -8.82
N ASN A 84 13.81 -13.28 -9.09
CA ASN A 84 13.73 -12.48 -10.31
C ASN A 84 14.05 -11.00 -10.10
N LEU A 85 13.82 -10.47 -8.90
CA LEU A 85 14.06 -9.05 -8.61
C LEU A 85 15.27 -8.84 -7.70
N ALA A 86 15.62 -9.81 -6.85
CA ALA A 86 16.67 -9.66 -5.83
C ALA A 86 17.83 -10.67 -5.96
N GLN A 87 18.04 -11.21 -7.16
CA GLN A 87 19.19 -12.08 -7.47
C GLN A 87 19.28 -13.31 -6.54
N GLY A 88 18.14 -13.86 -6.15
CA GLY A 88 18.01 -15.02 -5.26
C GLY A 88 18.10 -14.72 -3.77
N ASP A 89 18.42 -13.48 -3.36
CA ASP A 89 18.52 -13.12 -1.93
C ASP A 89 18.05 -11.70 -1.62
N LEU A 90 16.76 -11.62 -1.29
CA LEU A 90 16.08 -10.40 -0.83
C LEU A 90 16.57 -9.88 0.53
N SER A 91 17.27 -10.69 1.33
CA SER A 91 17.89 -10.21 2.58
C SER A 91 19.18 -9.42 2.30
N ALA A 92 19.81 -9.65 1.15
CA ALA A 92 21.06 -9.03 0.75
C ALA A 92 20.92 -7.95 -0.32
N ASN A 93 19.85 -7.98 -1.13
CA ASN A 93 19.65 -7.10 -2.28
C ASN A 93 18.28 -6.40 -2.23
N LEU A 94 18.26 -5.08 -2.49
CA LEU A 94 17.02 -4.38 -2.81
C LEU A 94 16.48 -4.92 -4.15
N PRO A 95 15.18 -5.24 -4.24
CA PRO A 95 14.59 -5.77 -5.47
C PRO A 95 14.60 -4.71 -6.58
N ALA A 96 14.88 -5.14 -7.81
CA ALA A 96 14.70 -4.34 -9.00
C ALA A 96 13.23 -3.90 -9.14
N TRP A 97 13.00 -2.62 -9.42
CA TRP A 97 11.64 -2.09 -9.45
C TRP A 97 10.84 -2.49 -10.69
N LEU A 98 11.51 -2.86 -11.79
CA LEU A 98 10.85 -3.16 -13.06
C LEU A 98 11.41 -4.41 -13.75
N TRP A 99 10.51 -5.36 -14.02
CA TRP A 99 10.78 -6.58 -14.76
C TRP A 99 9.71 -6.78 -15.84
N GLY A 100 10.06 -7.37 -16.98
CA GLY A 100 9.09 -7.62 -18.03
C GLY A 100 9.73 -8.13 -19.31
N LYS A 101 8.95 -8.10 -20.38
CA LYS A 101 9.40 -8.50 -21.71
C LYS A 101 10.29 -7.40 -22.32
N ASN A 102 11.52 -7.75 -22.64
CA ASN A 102 12.46 -6.98 -23.45
C ASN A 102 12.76 -7.76 -24.74
N GLU A 103 12.27 -7.27 -25.87
CA GLU A 103 12.27 -8.01 -27.14
C GLU A 103 11.65 -9.41 -26.94
N ASP A 104 12.40 -10.49 -27.15
CA ASP A 104 11.94 -11.87 -26.96
C ASP A 104 12.39 -12.50 -25.63
N LYS A 105 12.97 -11.71 -24.71
CA LYS A 105 13.47 -12.19 -23.41
C LYS A 105 12.69 -11.57 -22.26
N TRP A 106 12.53 -12.34 -21.19
CA TRP A 106 11.95 -11.87 -19.94
C TRP A 106 13.07 -11.62 -18.93
N ALA A 107 13.20 -10.39 -18.45
CA ALA A 107 14.30 -10.00 -17.58
C ALA A 107 13.96 -8.72 -16.79
N VAL A 108 14.84 -8.38 -15.85
CA VAL A 108 14.88 -7.06 -15.23
C VAL A 108 15.07 -6.00 -16.33
N LEU A 109 14.18 -5.01 -16.36
CA LEU A 109 14.22 -3.88 -17.30
C LEU A 109 14.90 -2.67 -16.67
N ASP A 110 14.77 -2.50 -15.36
CA ASP A 110 15.49 -1.50 -14.57
C ASP A 110 15.84 -2.07 -13.20
N SER A 111 17.14 -2.01 -12.86
CA SER A 111 17.71 -2.56 -11.64
C SER A 111 17.73 -1.59 -10.45
N ASN A 112 17.21 -0.36 -10.62
CA ASN A 112 17.02 0.56 -9.51
C ASN A 112 15.97 0.01 -8.52
N SER A 113 15.98 0.49 -7.28
CA SER A 113 14.94 0.15 -6.29
C SER A 113 13.77 1.14 -6.32
N ALA A 114 12.65 0.75 -5.72
CA ALA A 114 11.54 1.64 -5.40
C ALA A 114 11.20 1.45 -3.91
N SER A 115 11.49 2.46 -3.10
CA SER A 115 11.55 2.28 -1.65
C SER A 115 10.20 2.08 -0.97
N ASP A 116 9.10 2.47 -1.63
CA ASP A 116 7.76 2.13 -1.16
C ASP A 116 7.53 0.62 -1.18
N ALA A 117 7.90 -0.03 -2.27
CA ALA A 117 7.83 -1.47 -2.41
C ALA A 117 8.73 -2.17 -1.40
N ASP A 118 9.97 -1.68 -1.26
CA ASP A 118 10.97 -2.27 -0.37
C ASP A 118 10.47 -2.26 1.09
N LEU A 119 9.88 -1.15 1.53
CA LEU A 119 9.28 -1.03 2.86
C LEU A 119 8.07 -1.95 3.05
N TRP A 120 7.18 -2.06 2.05
CA TRP A 120 6.02 -2.95 2.13
C TRP A 120 6.41 -4.43 2.15
N ILE A 121 7.44 -4.82 1.40
CA ILE A 121 8.02 -6.17 1.43
C ILE A 121 8.61 -6.45 2.81
N ALA A 122 9.48 -5.55 3.31
CA ALA A 122 10.13 -5.72 4.60
C ALA A 122 9.09 -5.83 5.74
N TRP A 123 8.08 -4.94 5.74
CA TRP A 123 7.00 -4.98 6.71
C TRP A 123 6.19 -6.27 6.63
N SER A 124 5.80 -6.68 5.40
CA SER A 124 4.97 -7.89 5.20
C SER A 124 5.72 -9.16 5.61
N LEU A 125 7.03 -9.24 5.35
CA LEU A 125 7.88 -10.35 5.79
C LEU A 125 7.99 -10.41 7.32
N MET A 126 8.23 -9.27 7.97
CA MET A 126 8.32 -9.22 9.44
C MET A 126 6.98 -9.54 10.11
N GLU A 127 5.86 -9.04 9.57
CA GLU A 127 4.54 -9.35 10.08
C GLU A 127 4.08 -10.77 9.78
N ALA A 128 4.40 -11.31 8.61
CA ALA A 128 4.22 -12.73 8.32
C ALA A 128 5.01 -13.58 9.32
N GLY A 129 6.29 -13.27 9.53
CA GLY A 129 7.11 -13.98 10.50
C GLY A 129 6.55 -13.93 11.93
N ARG A 130 6.02 -12.78 12.37
CA ARG A 130 5.34 -12.61 13.67
C ARG A 130 4.04 -13.43 13.76
N LEU A 131 3.13 -13.25 12.80
CA LEU A 131 1.78 -13.82 12.83
C LEU A 131 1.79 -15.34 12.58
N TRP A 132 2.65 -15.79 11.66
CA TRP A 132 2.76 -17.19 11.27
C TRP A 132 3.82 -17.97 12.04
N LYS A 133 4.58 -17.30 12.92
CA LYS A 133 5.71 -17.85 13.68
C LYS A 133 6.76 -18.50 12.78
N GLU A 134 7.10 -17.82 11.69
CA GLU A 134 8.07 -18.27 10.69
C GLU A 134 9.32 -17.37 10.73
N PRO A 135 10.40 -17.79 11.43
CA PRO A 135 11.62 -17.01 11.54
C PRO A 135 12.24 -16.65 10.19
N ARG A 136 12.12 -17.51 9.17
CA ARG A 136 12.66 -17.24 7.81
C ARG A 136 12.18 -15.89 7.27
N TYR A 137 10.89 -15.59 7.40
CA TYR A 137 10.33 -14.32 6.93
C TYR A 137 10.80 -13.15 7.80
N SER A 138 10.84 -13.32 9.13
CA SER A 138 11.33 -12.28 10.04
C SER A 138 12.77 -11.87 9.72
N ASP A 139 13.63 -12.86 9.46
CA ASP A 139 15.05 -12.60 9.23
C ASP A 139 15.32 -12.03 7.84
N ALA A 140 14.60 -12.51 6.81
CA ALA A 140 14.63 -11.89 5.48
C ALA A 140 14.16 -10.42 5.52
N GLY A 141 13.04 -10.14 6.22
CA GLY A 141 12.52 -8.79 6.37
C GLY A 141 13.48 -7.85 7.11
N LYS A 142 14.14 -8.30 8.19
CA LYS A 142 15.18 -7.52 8.87
C LYS A 142 16.41 -7.28 8.01
N GLY A 143 16.81 -8.27 7.21
CA GLY A 143 17.90 -8.15 6.25
C GLY A 143 17.60 -7.07 5.21
N LEU A 144 16.43 -7.16 4.57
CA LEU A 144 15.96 -6.15 3.61
C LEU A 144 15.86 -4.76 4.24
N LEU A 145 15.26 -4.65 5.42
CA LEU A 145 15.15 -3.37 6.14
C LEU A 145 16.52 -2.75 6.43
N SER A 146 17.52 -3.57 6.75
CA SER A 146 18.90 -3.11 6.93
C SER A 146 19.51 -2.61 5.62
N ARG A 147 19.18 -3.23 4.48
CA ARG A 147 19.58 -2.73 3.14
C ARG A 147 18.91 -1.40 2.82
N ILE A 148 17.62 -1.24 3.12
CA ILE A 148 16.88 0.03 2.92
C ILE A 148 17.59 1.16 3.67
N ALA A 149 17.87 0.97 4.96
CA ALA A 149 18.56 1.98 5.78
C ALA A 149 19.96 2.33 5.25
N LYS A 150 20.65 1.38 4.63
CA LYS A 150 22.01 1.56 4.12
C LYS A 150 22.03 2.22 2.73
N ASP A 151 21.14 1.79 1.84
CA ASP A 151 21.27 2.02 0.41
C ASP A 151 20.29 3.11 -0.10
N GLU A 152 19.24 3.47 0.66
CA GLU A 152 18.24 4.47 0.24
C GLU A 152 17.74 5.40 1.35
N VAL A 153 18.43 5.46 2.50
CA VAL A 153 18.21 6.49 3.53
C VAL A 153 19.41 7.43 3.57
N VAL A 154 19.16 8.74 3.51
CA VAL A 154 20.20 9.77 3.55
C VAL A 154 19.92 10.83 4.61
N THR A 155 20.97 11.50 5.08
CA THR A 155 20.83 12.66 5.98
C THR A 155 20.76 13.94 5.15
N VAL A 156 19.64 14.64 5.25
CA VAL A 156 19.38 15.89 4.52
C VAL A 156 19.54 17.09 5.45
N PRO A 157 20.40 18.07 5.12
CA PRO A 157 20.56 19.28 5.93
C PRO A 157 19.23 20.04 6.14
N GLY A 158 18.87 20.27 7.41
CA GLY A 158 17.62 20.93 7.81
C GLY A 158 16.41 19.98 8.01
N LEU A 159 16.52 18.71 7.61
CA LEU A 159 15.51 17.68 7.88
C LEU A 159 15.99 16.61 8.84
N GLY A 160 17.17 16.02 8.60
CA GLY A 160 17.62 14.78 9.24
C GLY A 160 17.54 13.60 8.28
N SER A 161 17.39 12.37 8.81
CA SER A 161 17.24 11.18 7.98
C SER A 161 15.96 11.25 7.13
N MET A 162 16.09 10.98 5.84
CA MET A 162 15.01 10.94 4.87
C MET A 162 15.12 9.68 4.02
N LEU A 163 13.98 9.07 3.71
CA LEU A 163 13.89 7.97 2.77
C LEU A 163 13.91 8.53 1.35
N LEU A 164 14.83 8.06 0.52
CA LEU A 164 14.82 8.33 -0.90
C LEU A 164 13.81 7.43 -1.61
N PRO A 165 13.19 7.88 -2.71
CA PRO A 165 12.28 7.05 -3.51
C PRO A 165 12.91 5.81 -4.16
N GLY A 166 14.24 5.74 -4.20
CA GLY A 166 15.01 4.58 -4.63
C GLY A 166 16.51 4.86 -4.44
N LYS A 167 17.34 3.83 -4.58
CA LYS A 167 18.79 3.91 -4.30
C LYS A 167 19.56 4.87 -5.21
N VAL A 168 19.09 5.13 -6.44
CA VAL A 168 19.77 6.01 -7.41
C VAL A 168 18.77 6.99 -8.05
N GLY A 169 19.22 8.22 -8.35
CA GLY A 169 18.49 9.16 -9.20
C GLY A 169 17.63 10.21 -8.50
N PHE A 170 17.65 10.26 -7.16
CA PHE A 170 16.81 11.17 -6.35
C PHE A 170 17.60 12.20 -5.54
N VAL A 171 18.93 12.27 -5.74
CA VAL A 171 19.83 13.21 -5.11
C VAL A 171 20.66 13.90 -6.19
N ASP A 172 20.59 15.23 -6.20
CA ASP A 172 21.51 16.11 -6.90
C ASP A 172 22.41 16.85 -5.87
N ASP A 173 23.40 17.63 -6.30
CA ASP A 173 24.40 18.28 -5.43
C ASP A 173 23.80 18.96 -4.16
N LYS A 174 22.68 19.67 -4.32
CA LYS A 174 22.01 20.41 -3.22
C LYS A 174 20.49 20.21 -3.18
N SER A 175 19.98 19.18 -3.86
CA SER A 175 18.55 18.95 -4.03
C SER A 175 18.21 17.47 -3.86
N TRP A 176 17.08 17.20 -3.22
CA TRP A 176 16.53 15.87 -3.02
C TRP A 176 15.10 15.83 -3.52
N ARG A 177 14.70 14.74 -4.16
CA ARG A 177 13.33 14.50 -4.58
C ARG A 177 12.70 13.41 -3.73
N PHE A 178 11.51 13.67 -3.22
CA PHE A 178 10.75 12.76 -2.36
C PHE A 178 9.36 12.50 -2.92
N ASN A 179 8.78 11.38 -2.50
CA ASN A 179 7.41 11.01 -2.78
C ASN A 179 6.66 10.80 -1.45
N PRO A 180 5.71 11.68 -1.07
CA PRO A 180 4.98 11.56 0.19
C PRO A 180 4.16 10.27 0.34
N SER A 181 3.86 9.57 -0.76
CA SER A 181 3.08 8.33 -0.71
C SER A 181 3.89 7.08 -0.33
N TYR A 182 5.23 7.17 -0.32
CA TYR A 182 6.12 6.00 -0.27
C TYR A 182 6.30 5.42 1.13
N PHE A 183 6.11 6.21 2.19
CA PHE A 183 6.29 5.74 3.56
C PHE A 183 5.00 5.90 4.38
N PRO A 184 4.12 4.89 4.37
CA PRO A 184 2.86 4.96 5.11
C PRO A 184 3.08 5.16 6.63
N PRO A 185 2.34 6.05 7.30
CA PRO A 185 2.53 6.34 8.73
C PRO A 185 2.40 5.12 9.66
N GLN A 186 1.61 4.11 9.30
CA GLN A 186 1.55 2.85 10.06
C GLN A 186 2.88 2.07 9.98
N LEU A 187 3.55 2.06 8.83
CA LEU A 187 4.86 1.42 8.67
C LEU A 187 5.95 2.21 9.41
N THR A 188 5.89 3.55 9.41
CA THR A 188 6.84 4.34 10.22
C THR A 188 6.68 4.07 11.72
N SER A 189 5.44 3.97 12.22
CA SER A 189 5.15 3.59 13.61
C SER A 189 5.65 2.17 13.92
N TYR A 190 5.57 1.23 12.97
CA TYR A 190 6.11 -0.12 13.12
C TYR A 190 7.64 -0.14 13.26
N PHE A 191 8.34 0.51 12.33
CA PHE A 191 9.80 0.47 12.26
C PHE A 191 10.48 1.36 13.31
N ALA A 192 9.83 2.43 13.79
CA ALA A 192 10.40 3.32 14.81
C ALA A 192 10.82 2.60 16.11
N ARG A 193 10.20 1.45 16.41
CA ARG A 193 10.55 0.59 17.55
C ARG A 193 11.94 -0.03 17.46
N LEU A 194 12.55 -0.03 16.26
CA LEU A 194 13.87 -0.59 15.98
C LEU A 194 15.00 0.43 16.22
N GLY A 195 14.67 1.66 16.63
CA GLY A 195 15.66 2.72 16.87
C GLY A 195 16.02 3.49 15.59
N ALA A 196 17.18 4.15 15.60
CA ALA A 196 17.66 4.91 14.45
C ALA A 196 18.05 3.99 13.27
N PRO A 197 17.83 4.40 12.00
CA PRO A 197 17.29 5.70 11.57
C PRO A 197 15.75 5.79 11.61
N TRP A 198 15.04 4.71 11.90
CA TRP A 198 13.58 4.60 11.79
C TRP A 198 12.81 5.53 12.72
N SER A 199 13.30 5.73 13.95
CA SER A 199 12.70 6.68 14.89
C SER A 199 12.76 8.12 14.35
N THR A 200 13.86 8.51 13.69
CA THR A 200 13.99 9.82 13.03
C THR A 200 13.11 9.90 11.78
N LEU A 201 13.10 8.83 10.96
CA LEU A 201 12.28 8.75 9.75
C LEU A 201 10.78 8.90 10.04
N ARG A 202 10.29 8.41 11.18
CA ARG A 202 8.90 8.62 11.59
C ARG A 202 8.56 10.10 11.74
N GLU A 203 9.44 10.88 12.33
CA GLU A 203 9.23 12.31 12.54
C GLU A 203 9.43 13.12 11.25
N THR A 204 10.45 12.79 10.45
CA THR A 204 10.71 13.50 9.18
C THR A 204 9.69 13.15 8.10
N ASN A 205 9.14 11.94 8.09
CA ASN A 205 8.00 11.58 7.24
C ASN A 205 6.75 12.39 7.59
N LEU A 206 6.47 12.60 8.89
CA LEU A 206 5.37 13.45 9.31
C LEU A 206 5.58 14.91 8.84
N ARG A 207 6.82 15.41 8.91
CA ARG A 207 7.19 16.73 8.36
C ARG A 207 6.95 16.78 6.85
N LEU A 208 7.40 15.78 6.09
CA LEU A 208 7.16 15.68 4.64
C LEU A 208 5.66 15.79 4.32
N LEU A 209 4.83 14.97 4.98
CA LEU A 209 3.38 14.95 4.78
C LEU A 209 2.70 16.29 5.12
N LEU A 210 3.07 16.90 6.24
CA LEU A 210 2.43 18.13 6.71
C LEU A 210 2.93 19.38 5.98
N GLU A 211 4.23 19.49 5.75
CA GLU A 211 4.86 20.72 5.26
C GLU A 211 4.68 20.89 3.73
N THR A 212 4.47 19.80 2.98
CA THR A 212 4.41 19.84 1.50
C THR A 212 3.01 19.96 0.90
N ALA A 213 1.98 20.07 1.74
CA ALA A 213 0.59 20.19 1.33
C ALA A 213 0.00 21.58 1.62
N PRO A 214 0.53 22.70 1.09
CA PRO A 214 0.18 24.06 1.51
C PRO A 214 -1.32 24.38 1.37
N LYS A 215 -2.01 23.74 0.43
CA LYS A 215 -3.47 23.85 0.21
C LYS A 215 -4.27 22.65 0.72
N GLY A 216 -3.64 21.78 1.49
CA GLY A 216 -4.24 20.56 2.05
C GLY A 216 -4.38 19.40 1.06
N PHE A 217 -3.61 19.43 -0.03
CA PHE A 217 -3.45 18.33 -0.98
C PHE A 217 -1.98 17.92 -1.00
N SER A 218 -1.71 16.62 -0.93
CA SER A 218 -0.34 16.09 -0.97
C SER A 218 0.16 16.00 -2.42
N PRO A 219 1.43 16.34 -2.72
CA PRO A 219 2.02 16.15 -4.04
C PRO A 219 2.37 14.69 -4.31
N ASP A 220 2.41 14.30 -5.59
CA ASP A 220 3.01 13.04 -6.03
C ASP A 220 4.52 13.06 -5.77
N TRP A 221 5.16 14.17 -6.14
CA TRP A 221 6.59 14.38 -5.97
C TRP A 221 6.88 15.78 -5.48
N VAL A 222 7.87 15.92 -4.60
CA VAL A 222 8.29 17.22 -4.07
C VAL A 222 9.80 17.28 -3.91
N ARG A 223 10.39 18.42 -4.24
CA ARG A 223 11.82 18.67 -4.03
C ARG A 223 12.08 19.42 -2.73
N TYR A 224 13.22 19.13 -2.13
CA TYR A 224 13.82 19.92 -1.05
C TYR A 224 15.18 20.42 -1.53
N GLU A 225 15.47 21.69 -1.33
CA GLU A 225 16.78 22.27 -1.63
C GLU A 225 17.49 22.71 -0.35
N LYS A 226 18.78 22.43 -0.27
CA LYS A 226 19.64 22.86 0.84
C LYS A 226 19.52 24.39 1.02
N ASP A 227 19.37 24.83 2.27
CA ASP A 227 19.25 26.24 2.66
C ASP A 227 18.01 26.99 2.12
N LYS A 228 17.14 26.34 1.35
CA LYS A 228 15.89 26.92 0.81
C LYS A 228 14.62 26.20 1.26
N GLY A 229 14.72 24.92 1.61
CA GLY A 229 13.58 24.11 2.05
C GLY A 229 12.75 23.51 0.90
N TRP A 230 11.48 23.22 1.18
CA TRP A 230 10.54 22.63 0.23
C TRP A 230 10.25 23.55 -0.96
N GLN A 231 10.37 23.00 -2.17
CA GLN A 231 10.06 23.71 -3.41
C GLN A 231 8.56 23.61 -3.71
N LEU A 232 7.79 24.57 -3.20
CA LEU A 232 6.31 24.58 -3.26
C LEU A 232 5.73 25.68 -4.17
N LYS A 233 6.59 26.34 -4.97
CA LYS A 233 6.12 27.27 -5.99
C LYS A 233 5.36 26.50 -7.07
N GLN A 234 4.40 27.17 -7.71
CA GLN A 234 3.65 26.58 -8.79
C GLN A 234 4.59 26.10 -9.91
N ASP A 235 4.47 24.83 -10.25
CA ASP A 235 5.25 24.14 -11.27
C ASP A 235 4.36 23.05 -11.88
N LYS A 236 4.51 22.77 -13.17
CA LYS A 236 3.69 21.77 -13.87
C LYS A 236 3.84 20.35 -13.30
N THR A 237 4.97 20.07 -12.64
CA THR A 237 5.28 18.77 -12.04
C THR A 237 4.83 18.67 -10.59
N LEU A 238 4.49 19.80 -9.93
CA LEU A 238 4.01 19.83 -8.55
C LEU A 238 2.49 19.63 -8.50
N VAL A 239 2.09 18.41 -8.81
CA VAL A 239 0.70 17.94 -8.82
C VAL A 239 0.50 16.82 -7.81
N GLY A 240 -0.73 16.63 -7.35
CA GLY A 240 -1.15 15.44 -6.62
C GLY A 240 -2.18 14.67 -7.46
N SER A 241 -1.92 13.39 -7.68
CA SER A 241 -2.69 12.51 -8.55
C SER A 241 -2.52 11.04 -8.12
N TYR A 242 -2.06 10.17 -9.02
CA TYR A 242 -2.04 8.70 -8.85
C TYR A 242 -1.10 8.24 -7.72
N ASP A 243 0.02 8.91 -7.46
CA ASP A 243 0.85 8.59 -6.31
C ASP A 243 0.20 9.10 -5.01
N ALA A 244 -0.13 10.39 -4.97
CA ALA A 244 -0.57 11.11 -3.79
C ALA A 244 -1.93 10.63 -3.26
N ILE A 245 -2.76 9.99 -4.09
CA ILE A 245 -4.03 9.43 -3.61
C ILE A 245 -3.82 8.44 -2.45
N ARG A 246 -2.67 7.74 -2.45
CA ARG A 246 -2.29 6.79 -1.41
C ARG A 246 -2.00 7.48 -0.07
N VAL A 247 -1.60 8.75 -0.06
CA VAL A 247 -1.38 9.51 1.19
C VAL A 247 -2.65 9.60 2.03
N TYR A 248 -3.79 9.88 1.39
CA TYR A 248 -5.09 9.95 2.07
C TYR A 248 -5.55 8.57 2.54
N LEU A 249 -5.33 7.54 1.71
CA LEU A 249 -5.56 6.14 2.07
C LEU A 249 -4.78 5.77 3.34
N TRP A 250 -3.46 5.98 3.37
CA TRP A 250 -2.63 5.68 4.54
C TRP A 250 -3.05 6.48 5.78
N ALA A 251 -3.31 7.78 5.64
CA ALA A 251 -3.76 8.62 6.74
C ALA A 251 -5.11 8.17 7.31
N GLY A 252 -6.03 7.71 6.45
CA GLY A 252 -7.33 7.17 6.86
C GLY A 252 -7.21 5.85 7.63
N MET A 253 -6.26 5.00 7.25
CA MET A 253 -6.07 3.68 7.84
C MET A 253 -5.27 3.67 9.16
N LEU A 254 -4.68 4.80 9.56
CA LEU A 254 -4.06 4.93 10.87
C LEU A 254 -5.04 4.57 12.00
N HIS A 255 -4.51 4.01 13.09
CA HIS A 255 -5.30 3.79 14.30
C HIS A 255 -5.74 5.13 14.92
N ASP A 256 -6.96 5.21 15.47
CA ASP A 256 -7.50 6.47 16.01
C ASP A 256 -6.71 7.02 17.21
N SER A 257 -6.03 6.15 17.96
CA SER A 257 -5.16 6.55 19.05
C SER A 257 -3.76 6.99 18.60
N ASP A 258 -3.41 6.90 17.31
CA ASP A 258 -2.15 7.43 16.82
C ASP A 258 -2.21 8.98 16.81
N PRO A 259 -1.35 9.68 17.56
CA PRO A 259 -1.41 11.14 17.67
C PRO A 259 -1.15 11.85 16.34
N GLN A 260 -0.58 11.18 15.33
CA GLN A 260 -0.38 11.75 14.00
C GLN A 260 -1.67 11.82 13.19
N LYS A 261 -2.63 10.90 13.43
CA LYS A 261 -3.85 10.77 12.60
C LYS A 261 -4.65 12.07 12.57
N ALA A 262 -4.97 12.64 13.73
CA ALA A 262 -5.76 13.86 13.82
C ALA A 262 -5.10 15.04 13.10
N ARG A 263 -3.76 15.16 13.16
CA ARG A 263 -3.00 16.21 12.47
C ARG A 263 -3.07 16.03 10.95
N LEU A 264 -2.91 14.80 10.46
CA LEU A 264 -2.96 14.46 9.04
C LEU A 264 -4.37 14.67 8.46
N LEU A 265 -5.41 14.15 9.12
CA LEU A 265 -6.80 14.37 8.68
C LEU A 265 -7.15 15.86 8.63
N LYS A 266 -6.72 16.64 9.64
CA LYS A 266 -6.90 18.10 9.63
C LYS A 266 -6.17 18.75 8.46
N ARG A 267 -4.91 18.35 8.20
CA ARG A 267 -4.11 18.93 7.10
C ARG A 267 -4.73 18.64 5.74
N PHE A 268 -5.23 17.42 5.54
CA PHE A 268 -5.76 16.95 4.26
C PHE A 268 -7.28 17.13 4.10
N ASN A 269 -7.94 17.76 5.06
CA ASN A 269 -9.39 18.00 5.02
C ASN A 269 -9.90 18.62 3.69
N PRO A 270 -9.15 19.48 2.97
CA PRO A 270 -9.57 19.97 1.65
C PRO A 270 -9.90 18.87 0.63
N MET A 271 -9.20 17.72 0.64
CA MET A 271 -9.56 16.57 -0.20
C MET A 271 -10.93 15.98 0.17
N ALA A 272 -11.20 15.85 1.47
CA ALA A 272 -12.47 15.35 1.99
C ALA A 272 -13.63 16.30 1.63
N VAL A 273 -13.43 17.61 1.84
CA VAL A 273 -14.41 18.65 1.50
C VAL A 273 -14.68 18.68 0.00
N GLN A 274 -13.64 18.64 -0.82
CA GLN A 274 -13.76 18.60 -2.28
C GLN A 274 -14.57 17.38 -2.74
N THR A 275 -14.22 16.20 -2.26
CA THR A 275 -14.90 14.94 -2.63
C THR A 275 -16.35 14.94 -2.16
N THR A 276 -16.63 15.48 -0.97
CA THR A 276 -17.99 15.58 -0.44
C THR A 276 -18.84 16.54 -1.28
N ARG A 277 -18.28 17.69 -1.68
CA ARG A 277 -19.00 18.70 -2.46
C ARG A 277 -19.31 18.24 -3.88
N GLU A 278 -18.35 17.65 -4.58
CA GLU A 278 -18.53 17.21 -5.96
C GLU A 278 -19.11 15.79 -6.08
N GLY A 279 -19.20 15.06 -4.98
CA GLY A 279 -19.57 13.64 -4.95
C GLY A 279 -18.48 12.69 -5.47
N LEU A 280 -17.38 13.21 -6.03
CA LEU A 280 -16.30 12.42 -6.64
C LEU A 280 -14.92 13.02 -6.34
N PRO A 281 -13.87 12.19 -6.16
CA PRO A 281 -12.51 12.68 -6.02
C PRO A 281 -11.98 13.27 -7.33
N PRO A 282 -11.12 14.30 -7.28
CA PRO A 282 -10.47 14.84 -8.47
C PRO A 282 -9.38 13.89 -8.99
N GLU A 283 -9.08 13.93 -10.29
CA GLU A 283 -7.96 13.16 -10.85
C GLU A 283 -6.61 13.82 -10.51
N LYS A 284 -6.57 15.15 -10.63
CA LYS A 284 -5.36 15.96 -10.43
C LYS A 284 -5.66 17.17 -9.59
N VAL A 285 -4.70 17.56 -8.76
CA VAL A 285 -4.73 18.82 -8.01
C VAL A 285 -3.40 19.54 -8.17
N ASP A 286 -3.43 20.81 -8.57
CA ASP A 286 -2.27 21.69 -8.50
C ASP A 286 -2.01 22.03 -7.02
N ILE A 287 -0.83 21.69 -6.51
CA ILE A 287 -0.55 21.70 -5.06
C ILE A 287 -0.36 23.11 -4.52
N ALA A 288 0.16 24.02 -5.34
CA ALA A 288 0.38 25.41 -4.95
C ALA A 288 -0.94 26.19 -4.86
N THR A 289 -1.90 25.89 -5.73
CA THR A 289 -3.16 26.64 -5.88
C THR A 289 -4.38 25.93 -5.28
N GLY A 290 -4.36 24.59 -5.19
CA GLY A 290 -5.51 23.76 -4.83
C GLY A 290 -6.50 23.56 -5.98
N LYS A 291 -6.16 23.99 -7.20
CA LYS A 291 -7.03 23.84 -8.37
C LYS A 291 -7.12 22.37 -8.76
N VAL A 292 -8.34 21.85 -8.82
CA VAL A 292 -8.62 20.48 -9.24
C VAL A 292 -8.82 20.38 -10.76
N THR A 293 -8.59 19.20 -11.33
CA THR A 293 -8.84 18.91 -12.75
C THR A 293 -9.28 17.46 -12.90
N ASN A 294 -10.29 17.24 -13.75
CA ASN A 294 -10.92 15.95 -14.06
C ASN A 294 -11.45 15.20 -12.82
N THR A 295 -12.06 14.04 -13.09
CA THR A 295 -12.57 13.11 -12.08
C THR A 295 -11.63 11.93 -11.97
N GLY A 296 -11.21 11.59 -10.75
CA GLY A 296 -10.33 10.45 -10.49
C GLY A 296 -11.05 9.12 -10.73
N PRO A 297 -10.31 8.05 -11.09
CA PRO A 297 -10.90 6.74 -11.39
C PRO A 297 -11.47 6.06 -10.12
N VAL A 298 -12.08 4.88 -10.27
CA VAL A 298 -12.74 4.17 -9.15
C VAL A 298 -11.80 3.87 -7.99
N GLY A 299 -10.52 3.57 -8.26
CA GLY A 299 -9.51 3.35 -7.24
C GLY A 299 -9.30 4.55 -6.32
N PHE A 300 -9.54 5.78 -6.81
CA PHE A 300 -9.47 6.97 -5.96
C PHE A 300 -10.62 7.01 -4.96
N SER A 301 -11.83 6.62 -5.39
CA SER A 301 -12.97 6.52 -4.48
C SER A 301 -12.73 5.44 -3.42
N ALA A 302 -12.15 4.30 -3.80
CA ALA A 302 -11.77 3.27 -2.84
C ALA A 302 -10.72 3.78 -1.83
N SER A 303 -9.67 4.46 -2.30
CA SER A 303 -8.62 5.05 -1.45
C SER A 303 -9.16 6.04 -0.41
N LEU A 304 -10.28 6.71 -0.71
CA LEU A 304 -10.89 7.66 0.21
C LEU A 304 -11.87 7.03 1.21
N LEU A 305 -12.24 5.76 1.08
CA LEU A 305 -13.13 5.08 2.02
C LEU A 305 -12.63 5.14 3.49
N PRO A 306 -11.37 4.82 3.81
CA PRO A 306 -10.87 4.95 5.18
C PRO A 306 -10.58 6.41 5.58
N PHE A 307 -10.45 7.32 4.61
CA PHE A 307 -10.13 8.73 4.85
C PHE A 307 -11.35 9.59 5.21
N LEU A 308 -12.49 9.36 4.54
CA LEU A 308 -13.70 10.15 4.71
C LEU A 308 -14.36 9.86 6.07
N GLN A 309 -14.49 10.90 6.90
CA GLN A 309 -15.13 10.81 8.22
C GLN A 309 -16.65 11.06 8.17
N ASN A 310 -17.14 11.69 7.10
CA ASN A 310 -18.57 11.90 6.87
C ASN A 310 -19.20 10.62 6.28
N ARG A 311 -20.25 10.09 6.92
CA ARG A 311 -20.87 8.81 6.55
C ARG A 311 -21.59 8.82 5.22
N ASP A 312 -22.25 9.92 4.87
CA ASP A 312 -22.94 10.06 3.58
C ASP A 312 -21.93 10.13 2.43
N ALA A 313 -20.88 10.95 2.58
CA ALA A 313 -19.79 11.01 1.61
C ALA A 313 -19.11 9.65 1.43
N GLN A 314 -18.88 8.92 2.53
CA GLN A 314 -18.33 7.56 2.50
C GLN A 314 -19.27 6.59 1.77
N ALA A 315 -20.59 6.68 2.00
CA ALA A 315 -21.59 5.84 1.34
C ALA A 315 -21.65 6.11 -0.18
N VAL A 316 -21.55 7.37 -0.62
CA VAL A 316 -21.45 7.73 -2.04
C VAL A 316 -20.23 7.09 -2.68
N GLN A 317 -19.06 7.16 -2.04
CA GLN A 317 -17.85 6.53 -2.57
C GLN A 317 -17.96 5.00 -2.59
N ARG A 318 -18.55 4.41 -1.55
CA ARG A 318 -18.79 2.96 -1.48
C ARG A 318 -19.68 2.46 -2.60
N GLN A 319 -20.77 3.20 -2.88
CA GLN A 319 -21.67 2.88 -3.99
C GLN A 319 -20.92 2.94 -5.33
N ARG A 320 -20.14 3.99 -5.57
CA ARG A 320 -19.34 4.09 -6.80
C ARG A 320 -18.37 2.92 -6.98
N VAL A 321 -17.69 2.50 -5.90
CA VAL A 321 -16.78 1.36 -5.93
C VAL A 321 -17.51 0.06 -6.23
N ALA A 322 -18.71 -0.14 -5.68
CA ALA A 322 -19.53 -1.32 -5.96
C ALA A 322 -19.99 -1.34 -7.43
N ASP A 323 -20.48 -0.21 -7.94
CA ASP A 323 -21.03 -0.12 -9.30
C ASP A 323 -19.97 -0.16 -10.41
N ASN A 324 -18.72 0.21 -10.07
CA ASN A 324 -17.62 0.34 -11.03
C ASN A 324 -16.41 -0.49 -10.61
N PHE A 325 -16.63 -1.66 -10.01
CA PHE A 325 -15.55 -2.50 -9.51
C PHE A 325 -14.54 -2.83 -10.64
N PRO A 326 -13.21 -2.70 -10.41
CA PRO A 326 -12.21 -2.85 -11.46
C PRO A 326 -12.17 -4.27 -12.03
N GLY A 327 -12.06 -4.38 -13.36
CA GLY A 327 -11.91 -5.64 -14.10
C GLY A 327 -10.47 -6.16 -14.14
N ALA A 328 -10.16 -7.03 -15.10
CA ALA A 328 -8.86 -7.68 -15.28
C ALA A 328 -7.82 -6.85 -16.07
N ASP A 329 -8.15 -5.62 -16.48
CA ASP A 329 -7.31 -4.71 -17.26
C ASP A 329 -6.95 -3.41 -16.50
N ALA A 330 -7.28 -3.35 -15.21
CA ALA A 330 -7.24 -2.15 -14.39
C ALA A 330 -6.41 -2.33 -13.10
N TYR A 331 -5.21 -2.91 -13.24
CA TYR A 331 -4.31 -3.30 -12.13
C TYR A 331 -4.25 -2.26 -11.01
N PHE A 332 -3.94 -0.99 -11.35
CA PHE A 332 -3.77 0.07 -10.35
C PHE A 332 -5.07 0.36 -9.58
N ASN A 333 -6.21 0.43 -10.26
CA ASN A 333 -7.51 0.62 -9.61
C ASN A 333 -7.85 -0.57 -8.72
N TYR A 334 -7.51 -1.79 -9.15
CA TYR A 334 -7.76 -3.00 -8.40
C TYR A 334 -6.97 -3.02 -7.08
N VAL A 335 -5.67 -2.72 -7.12
CA VAL A 335 -4.83 -2.63 -5.93
C VAL A 335 -5.36 -1.59 -4.94
N LEU A 336 -5.69 -0.38 -5.40
CA LEU A 336 -6.28 0.65 -4.53
C LEU A 336 -7.61 0.19 -3.93
N THR A 337 -8.40 -0.60 -4.69
CA THR A 337 -9.65 -1.17 -4.21
C THR A 337 -9.42 -2.25 -3.14
N LEU A 338 -8.42 -3.12 -3.29
CA LEU A 338 -8.06 -4.10 -2.27
C LEU A 338 -7.64 -3.43 -0.95
N PHE A 339 -6.87 -2.35 -1.00
CA PHE A 339 -6.57 -1.59 0.21
C PHE A 339 -7.81 -0.89 0.78
N GLY A 340 -8.45 -0.02 0.00
CA GLY A 340 -9.49 0.88 0.48
C GLY A 340 -10.79 0.16 0.85
N GLN A 341 -11.30 -0.67 -0.05
CA GLN A 341 -12.51 -1.46 0.20
C GLN A 341 -12.22 -2.62 1.16
N GLY A 342 -11.03 -3.23 1.12
CA GLY A 342 -10.61 -4.22 2.10
C GLY A 342 -10.61 -3.66 3.52
N TRP A 343 -10.11 -2.43 3.71
CA TRP A 343 -10.26 -1.73 4.99
C TRP A 343 -11.74 -1.50 5.32
N ASP A 344 -12.54 -0.94 4.41
CA ASP A 344 -13.96 -0.64 4.65
C ASP A 344 -14.76 -1.88 5.09
N GLN A 345 -14.42 -3.04 4.52
CA GLN A 345 -14.99 -4.36 4.83
C GLN A 345 -14.32 -5.06 6.03
N HIS A 346 -13.47 -4.38 6.79
CA HIS A 346 -12.80 -4.91 7.97
C HIS A 346 -11.85 -6.09 7.73
N ARG A 347 -11.36 -6.30 6.50
CA ARG A 347 -10.41 -7.39 6.19
C ARG A 347 -9.11 -7.30 6.99
N PHE A 348 -8.69 -6.09 7.32
CA PHE A 348 -7.53 -5.84 8.16
C PHE A 348 -7.61 -4.49 8.87
N ARG A 349 -6.87 -4.35 9.98
CA ARG A 349 -6.59 -3.09 10.68
C ARG A 349 -5.12 -3.01 11.03
N PHE A 350 -4.68 -1.83 11.45
CA PHE A 350 -3.36 -1.63 12.06
C PHE A 350 -3.51 -1.30 13.54
N THR A 351 -2.64 -1.83 14.39
CA THR A 351 -2.51 -1.34 15.77
C THR A 351 -1.93 0.07 15.80
N ALA A 352 -1.99 0.75 16.93
CA ALA A 352 -1.28 2.03 17.13
C ALA A 352 0.25 1.91 17.00
N ARG A 353 0.80 0.69 17.04
CA ARG A 353 2.22 0.40 16.82
C ARG A 353 2.51 -0.02 15.37
N GLY A 354 1.53 0.05 14.47
CA GLY A 354 1.71 -0.30 13.06
C GLY A 354 1.76 -1.80 12.77
N GLU A 355 1.41 -2.66 13.73
CA GLU A 355 1.29 -4.10 13.51
C GLU A 355 -0.03 -4.42 12.80
N LEU A 356 -0.05 -5.48 11.99
CA LEU A 356 -1.23 -6.01 11.33
C LEU A 356 -2.17 -6.67 12.35
N LEU A 357 -3.44 -6.29 12.28
CA LEU A 357 -4.56 -7.00 12.86
C LEU A 357 -5.41 -7.54 11.71
N PRO A 358 -5.13 -8.75 11.22
CA PRO A 358 -5.92 -9.34 10.15
C PRO A 358 -7.22 -9.92 10.70
N ASP A 359 -8.28 -9.92 9.90
CA ASP A 359 -9.53 -10.59 10.25
C ASP A 359 -9.58 -11.99 9.63
N TRP A 360 -8.91 -12.94 10.29
CA TRP A 360 -8.90 -14.35 9.86
C TRP A 360 -10.08 -15.15 10.43
N GLY A 361 -10.88 -14.60 11.35
CA GLY A 361 -11.88 -15.36 12.11
C GLY A 361 -11.27 -16.36 13.12
N GLN A 362 -12.03 -16.74 14.15
CA GLN A 362 -11.53 -17.66 15.21
C GLN A 362 -11.33 -19.11 14.73
N GLU A 363 -12.03 -19.55 13.69
CA GLU A 363 -11.98 -20.93 13.17
C GLU A 363 -10.88 -21.17 12.13
N CYS A 364 -10.30 -20.11 11.54
CA CYS A 364 -9.26 -20.22 10.49
C CYS A 364 -7.84 -19.89 11.00
N ALA A 365 -7.70 -19.60 12.29
CA ALA A 365 -6.41 -19.58 12.99
C ALA A 365 -5.94 -20.98 13.44
N SER A 366 -6.83 -21.98 13.41
CA SER A 366 -6.64 -23.33 13.91
C SER A 366 -6.74 -24.43 12.85
N SER A 367 -7.04 -24.11 11.60
CA SER A 367 -6.87 -25.05 10.49
C SER A 367 -5.37 -25.15 10.16
N GLN A 368 -4.80 -26.19 10.77
CA GLN A 368 -3.40 -26.64 10.80
C GLN A 368 -2.69 -26.66 9.45
#